data_AF-A0A2N0ZWY9-F1
#
_entry.id   AF-A0A2N0ZWY9-F1
#
_cell.length_a   1.000
_cell.length_b   1.000
_cell.length_c   1.000
_cell.angle_alpha   90.00
_cell.angle_beta   90.00
_cell.angle_gamma   90.00
#
_symmetry.space_group_name_H-M   'P 1'
#
loop_
_entity.id
_entity.type
_entity.pdbx_description
1 polymer ?
#
loop_
_entity_poly.entity_id
_entity_poly.type
_entity_poly.pdbx_seq_one_letter_code
_entity_poly.pdbx_strand_id
1 'polypeptide(L)'
;MNESDLKEYLTNLVQLNNIKNEMEFTAFLQSNTNVKDEIVCNCENVFWLSFEHQTYDGWYCLKDARLTWYSVYFKEHGTTRSFDNVLETKVHEEAIAKVLVCHGSLKF
;
A
#
# COMPACT_ATOMS: atom_id res chain seq x y z
N MET A 1 -12.61 8.56 -2.22
CA MET A 1 -11.70 9.42 -1.45
C MET A 1 -10.69 10.03 -2.41
N ASN A 2 -10.32 11.31 -2.29
CA ASN A 2 -9.22 11.87 -3.10
C ASN A 2 -7.87 11.67 -2.38
N GLU A 3 -6.74 11.98 -3.03
CA GLU A 3 -5.40 11.76 -2.46
C GLU A 3 -5.15 12.53 -1.15
N SER A 4 -5.68 13.76 -1.05
CA SER A 4 -5.53 14.59 0.16
C SER A 4 -6.30 13.99 1.33
N ASP A 5 -7.53 13.56 1.08
CA ASP A 5 -8.37 12.91 2.10
C ASP A 5 -7.73 11.62 2.61
N LEU A 6 -7.11 10.82 1.72
CA LEU A 6 -6.40 9.59 2.10
C LEU A 6 -5.20 9.90 2.99
N LYS A 7 -4.39 10.92 2.63
CA LYS A 7 -3.23 11.34 3.43
C LYS A 7 -3.65 11.80 4.82
N GLU A 8 -4.72 12.57 4.91
CA GLU A 8 -5.27 13.02 6.20
C GLU A 8 -5.76 11.84 7.03
N TYR A 9 -6.54 10.93 6.42
CA TYR A 9 -7.02 9.71 7.08
C TYR A 9 -5.87 8.86 7.64
N LEU A 10 -4.85 8.57 6.82
CA LEU A 10 -3.68 7.81 7.25
C LEU A 10 -2.88 8.52 8.33
N THR A 11 -2.71 9.84 8.24
CA THR A 11 -2.01 10.65 9.26
C THR A 11 -2.74 10.57 10.60
N ASN A 12 -4.06 10.75 10.59
CA ASN A 12 -4.88 10.66 11.79
C ASN A 12 -4.81 9.26 12.40
N LEU A 13 -4.88 8.22 11.58
CA LEU A 13 -4.77 6.83 12.02
C LEU A 13 -3.42 6.56 12.70
N VAL A 14 -2.32 7.00 12.09
CA VAL A 14 -0.95 6.87 12.65
C VAL A 14 -0.82 7.62 13.98
N GLN A 15 -1.31 8.85 14.06
CA GLN A 15 -1.24 9.68 15.26
C GLN A 15 -2.10 9.12 16.41
N LEU A 16 -3.36 8.77 16.13
CA LEU A 16 -4.30 8.26 17.14
C LEU A 16 -3.83 6.94 17.75
N ASN A 17 -3.15 6.11 16.97
CA ASN A 17 -2.63 4.81 17.42
C ASN A 17 -1.14 4.86 17.83
N ASN A 18 -0.51 6.05 17.83
CA ASN A 18 0.91 6.25 18.17
C ASN A 18 1.85 5.31 17.38
N ILE A 19 1.55 5.12 16.10
CA ILE A 19 2.35 4.29 15.19
C ILE A 19 3.55 5.12 14.72
N LYS A 20 4.76 4.56 14.82
CA LYS A 20 6.00 5.31 14.57
C LYS A 20 6.77 4.89 13.34
N ASN A 21 6.42 3.75 12.74
CA ASN A 21 7.14 3.20 11.61
C ASN A 21 6.29 2.17 10.84
N GLU A 22 6.82 1.77 9.67
CA GLU A 22 6.20 0.82 8.74
C GLU A 22 5.91 -0.55 9.38
N MET A 23 6.77 -1.01 10.30
CA MET A 23 6.60 -2.29 10.99
C MET A 23 5.43 -2.25 11.98
N GLU A 24 5.32 -1.17 12.75
CA GLU A 24 4.19 -0.95 13.66
C GLU A 24 2.87 -0.79 12.89
N PHE A 25 2.90 -0.09 11.76
CA PHE A 25 1.72 0.03 10.89
C PHE A 25 1.30 -1.33 10.31
N THR A 26 2.26 -2.14 9.89
CA THR A 26 2.00 -3.51 9.42
C THR A 26 1.32 -4.35 10.51
N ALA A 27 1.86 -4.34 11.73
CA ALA A 27 1.28 -5.07 12.86
C ALA A 27 -0.13 -4.56 13.22
N PHE A 28 -0.34 -3.24 13.10
CA PHE A 28 -1.65 -2.63 13.27
C PHE A 28 -2.66 -3.14 12.24
N LEU A 29 -2.31 -3.17 10.95
CA LEU A 29 -3.20 -3.69 9.91
C LEU A 29 -3.52 -5.19 10.08
N GLN A 30 -2.54 -5.99 10.52
CA GLN A 30 -2.74 -7.41 10.81
C GLN A 30 -3.78 -7.62 11.92
N SER A 31 -3.79 -6.73 12.90
CA SER A 31 -4.71 -6.78 14.04
C SER A 31 -6.07 -6.14 13.73
N ASN A 32 -6.16 -5.33 12.67
CA ASN A 32 -7.34 -4.51 12.34
C ASN A 32 -7.74 -4.70 10.88
N THR A 33 -8.26 -5.88 10.54
CA THR A 33 -8.62 -6.24 9.16
C THR A 33 -9.63 -5.29 8.53
N ASN A 34 -10.61 -4.79 9.29
CA ASN A 34 -11.58 -3.81 8.80
C ASN A 34 -10.92 -2.51 8.33
N VAL A 35 -9.91 -2.04 9.07
CA VAL A 35 -9.18 -0.82 8.72
C VAL A 35 -8.32 -1.03 7.49
N LYS A 36 -7.71 -2.21 7.35
CA LYS A 36 -6.98 -2.61 6.13
C LYS A 36 -7.91 -2.63 4.92
N ASP A 37 -9.08 -3.27 5.02
CA ASP A 37 -10.04 -3.35 3.90
C ASP A 37 -10.58 -1.96 3.54
N GLU A 38 -10.83 -1.09 4.53
CA GLU A 38 -11.19 0.31 4.32
C GLU A 38 -10.09 1.09 3.60
N ILE A 39 -8.83 0.95 4.00
CA ILE A 39 -7.68 1.58 3.32
C ILE A 39 -7.64 1.14 1.86
N VAL A 40 -7.70 -0.16 1.59
CA VAL A 40 -7.64 -0.72 0.24
C VAL A 40 -8.76 -0.15 -0.63
N CYS A 41 -10.01 -0.15 -0.13
CA CYS A 41 -11.16 0.40 -0.85
C CYS A 41 -11.04 1.91 -1.09
N ASN A 42 -10.58 2.67 -0.10
CA ASN A 42 -10.41 4.11 -0.24
C ASN A 42 -9.31 4.50 -1.25
N CYS A 43 -8.36 3.61 -1.50
CA CYS A 43 -7.28 3.83 -2.44
C CYS A 43 -7.68 3.62 -3.92
N GLU A 44 -8.78 2.92 -4.22
CA GLU A 44 -9.21 2.66 -5.62
C GLU A 44 -9.42 3.93 -6.45
N ASN A 45 -9.69 5.06 -5.80
CA ASN A 45 -9.91 6.36 -6.45
C ASN A 45 -8.72 7.33 -6.30
N VAL A 46 -7.61 6.87 -5.75
CA VAL A 46 -6.40 7.67 -5.57
C VAL A 46 -5.48 7.47 -6.77
N PHE A 47 -5.00 8.59 -7.31
CA PHE A 47 -4.15 8.60 -8.49
C PHE A 47 -2.97 7.65 -8.31
N TRP A 48 -2.80 6.71 -9.24
CA TRP A 48 -1.68 5.76 -9.27
C TRP A 48 -1.55 4.84 -8.05
N LEU A 49 -2.63 4.57 -7.34
CA LEU A 49 -2.63 3.63 -6.21
C LEU A 49 -3.66 2.53 -6.46
N SER A 50 -3.22 1.30 -6.68
CA SER A 50 -4.14 0.18 -6.93
C SER A 50 -3.64 -1.11 -6.31
N PHE A 51 -4.49 -1.74 -5.50
CA PHE A 51 -4.14 -2.96 -4.77
C PHE A 51 -4.68 -4.24 -5.40
N GLU A 52 -5.79 -4.16 -6.12
CA GLU A 52 -6.50 -5.34 -6.62
C GLU A 52 -6.39 -5.55 -8.14
N HIS A 53 -6.12 -4.48 -8.90
CA HIS A 53 -6.13 -4.52 -10.36
C HIS A 53 -4.93 -3.78 -10.97
N GLN A 54 -4.38 -4.30 -12.07
CA GLN A 54 -3.31 -3.60 -12.80
C GLN A 54 -3.90 -2.55 -13.73
N THR A 55 -3.34 -1.35 -13.68
CA THR A 55 -3.62 -0.25 -14.63
C THR A 55 -2.39 0.03 -15.51
N TYR A 56 -2.51 0.95 -16.46
CA TYR A 56 -1.40 1.34 -17.33
C TYR A 56 -0.26 2.01 -16.53
N ASP A 57 -0.62 2.82 -15.53
CA ASP A 57 0.27 3.48 -14.58
C ASP A 57 -0.21 3.22 -13.15
N GLY A 58 0.70 3.02 -12.19
CA GLY A 58 0.32 2.88 -10.77
C GLY A 58 1.33 2.14 -9.90
N TRP A 59 1.15 2.25 -8.58
CA TRP A 59 1.76 1.43 -7.55
C TRP A 59 0.86 0.26 -7.18
N TYR A 60 1.46 -0.91 -6.98
CA TYR A 60 0.75 -2.16 -6.72
C TYR A 60 1.41 -3.00 -5.64
N CYS A 61 0.60 -3.81 -4.94
CA CYS A 61 1.08 -5.01 -4.25
C CYS A 61 0.28 -6.24 -4.70
N LEU A 62 0.76 -6.96 -5.71
CA LEU A 62 0.04 -8.12 -6.23
C LEU A 62 0.67 -9.41 -5.74
N LYS A 63 -0.21 -10.34 -5.37
CA LYS A 63 0.20 -11.72 -5.11
C LYS A 63 0.52 -12.39 -6.43
N ASP A 64 1.74 -12.92 -6.56
CA ASP A 64 2.08 -13.76 -7.71
C ASP A 64 1.25 -15.06 -7.60
N ALA A 65 0.52 -15.41 -8.65
CA ALA A 65 -0.33 -16.61 -8.69
C ALA A 65 0.46 -17.92 -8.54
N ARG A 66 1.78 -17.90 -8.78
CA ARG A 66 2.68 -19.05 -8.69
C ARG A 66 3.50 -19.06 -7.41
N LEU A 67 3.54 -17.95 -6.66
CA LEU A 67 4.33 -17.82 -5.45
C LEU A 67 3.43 -17.51 -4.25
N THR A 68 3.97 -17.70 -3.04
CA THR A 68 3.30 -17.30 -1.80
C THR A 68 3.58 -15.83 -1.44
N TRP A 69 4.14 -15.04 -2.37
CA TRP A 69 4.70 -13.72 -2.11
C TRP A 69 3.90 -12.63 -2.83
N TYR A 70 3.89 -11.45 -2.23
CA TYR A 70 3.39 -10.20 -2.79
C TYR A 70 4.58 -9.42 -3.33
N SER A 71 4.47 -8.97 -4.57
CA SER A 71 5.45 -8.08 -5.20
C SER A 71 4.95 -6.65 -5.10
N VAL A 72 5.77 -5.78 -4.52
CA VAL A 72 5.53 -4.32 -4.49
C VAL A 72 6.29 -3.66 -5.64
N TYR A 73 5.59 -2.94 -6.52
CA TYR A 73 6.22 -2.29 -7.67
C TYR A 73 5.40 -1.14 -8.25
N PHE A 74 6.05 -0.31 -9.08
CA PHE A 74 5.43 0.75 -9.87
C PHE A 74 5.41 0.36 -11.36
N LYS A 75 4.32 0.66 -12.06
CA LYS A 75 4.28 0.66 -13.53
C LYS A 75 4.16 2.08 -14.03
N GLU A 76 4.90 2.36 -15.09
CA GLU A 76 4.73 3.55 -15.91
C GLU A 76 4.67 3.11 -17.37
N HIS A 77 3.64 3.56 -18.07
CA HIS A 77 3.32 3.24 -19.45
C HIS A 77 3.31 1.74 -19.74
N GLY A 78 2.66 0.97 -18.86
CA GLY A 78 2.56 -0.49 -18.95
C GLY A 78 3.87 -1.25 -18.69
N THR A 79 4.98 -0.53 -18.49
CA THR A 79 6.28 -1.10 -18.19
C THR A 79 6.47 -1.09 -16.68
N THR A 80 6.78 -2.25 -16.10
CA THR A 80 7.21 -2.31 -14.70
C THR A 80 8.52 -1.54 -14.58
N ARG A 81 8.45 -0.35 -13.98
CA ARG A 81 9.63 0.32 -13.51
C ARG A 81 9.96 -0.29 -12.17
N SER A 82 10.81 -1.30 -12.23
CA SER A 82 11.51 -1.78 -11.06
C SER A 82 12.29 -0.60 -10.50
N PHE A 83 11.76 0.09 -9.50
CA PHE A 83 12.66 0.65 -8.50
C PHE A 83 13.52 -0.52 -8.00
N ASP A 84 14.77 -0.27 -7.64
CA ASP A 84 15.79 -1.30 -7.35
C ASP A 84 15.42 -2.36 -6.28
N ASN A 85 14.20 -2.35 -5.74
CA ASN A 85 13.66 -3.36 -4.86
C ASN A 85 12.22 -3.71 -5.28
N VAL A 86 12.05 -4.68 -6.19
CA VAL A 86 10.82 -5.49 -6.14
C VAL A 86 10.86 -6.17 -4.78
N LEU A 87 10.10 -5.63 -3.84
CA LEU A 87 10.07 -6.17 -2.50
C LEU A 87 9.09 -7.33 -2.49
N GLU A 88 9.61 -8.51 -2.20
CA GLU A 88 8.84 -9.73 -2.10
C GLU A 88 8.58 -10.01 -0.62
N THR A 89 7.33 -9.91 -0.20
CA THR A 89 6.92 -10.26 1.17
C THR A 89 5.84 -11.34 1.16
N LYS A 90 5.84 -12.21 2.17
CA LYS A 90 4.75 -13.17 2.42
C LYS A 90 3.54 -12.53 3.10
N VAL A 91 3.68 -11.30 3.60
CA VAL A 91 2.68 -10.62 4.43
C VAL A 91 1.99 -9.54 3.59
N HIS A 92 0.69 -9.67 3.39
CA HIS A 92 -0.08 -8.74 2.58
C HIS A 92 -0.07 -7.32 3.16
N GLU A 93 -0.22 -7.21 4.48
CA GLU A 93 -0.26 -5.94 5.20
C GLU A 93 1.05 -5.18 5.11
N GLU A 94 2.18 -5.89 5.08
CA GLU A 94 3.49 -5.29 4.84
C GLU A 94 3.57 -4.73 3.42
N ALA A 95 3.05 -5.47 2.45
CA ALA A 95 3.02 -5.03 1.06
C ALA A 95 2.16 -3.76 0.87
N ILE A 96 1.00 -3.70 1.53
CA ILE A 96 0.14 -2.51 1.57
C ILE A 96 0.89 -1.32 2.20
N ALA A 97 1.48 -1.51 3.38
CA ALA A 97 2.23 -0.47 4.07
C ALA A 97 3.34 0.09 3.18
N LYS A 98 4.07 -0.81 2.49
CA LYS A 98 5.15 -0.44 1.56
C LYS A 98 4.66 0.41 0.41
N VAL A 99 3.58 -0.01 -0.25
CA VAL A 99 2.98 0.74 -1.36
C VAL A 99 2.60 2.15 -0.91
N LEU A 100 1.96 2.29 0.26
CA LEU A 100 1.55 3.60 0.77
C LEU A 100 2.74 4.51 1.09
N VAL A 101 3.83 3.96 1.62
CA VAL A 101 5.09 4.70 1.89
C VAL A 101 5.77 5.09 0.58
N CYS A 102 5.92 4.16 -0.36
CA CYS A 102 6.56 4.38 -1.66
C CYS A 102 5.79 5.39 -2.53
N HIS A 103 4.46 5.32 -2.51
CA HIS A 103 3.59 6.32 -3.14
C HIS A 103 3.70 7.70 -2.45
N GLY A 104 4.07 7.72 -1.16
CA GLY A 104 4.14 8.95 -0.36
C GLY A 104 2.80 9.37 0.27
N SER A 105 1.81 8.47 0.28
CA SER A 105 0.53 8.66 0.99
C SER A 105 0.65 8.45 2.49
N LEU A 106 1.58 7.60 2.93
CA LEU A 106 1.84 7.31 4.34
C LEU A 106 3.21 7.88 4.75
N LYS A 107 3.23 8.58 5.87
CA LYS A 107 4.43 9.10 6.53
C LYS A 107 4.31 8.88 8.04
N PHE A 108 5.44 8.75 8.72
CA PHE A 108 5.54 8.58 10.16
C PHE A 108 6.25 9.79 10.78
#